data_AF-A0A6P1P056-F1
#
_entry.id   AF-A0A6P1P056-F1
#
_cell.length_a   1.000
_cell.length_b   1.000
_cell.length_c   1.000
_cell.angle_alpha   90.00
_cell.angle_beta   90.00
_cell.angle_gamma   90.00
#
_symmetry.space_group_name_H-M   'P 1'
#
loop_
_entity.id
_entity.type
_entity.pdbx_description
1 polymer ?
#
loop_
_entity_poly.entity_id
_entity_poly.type
_entity_poly.pdbx_seq_one_letter_code
_entity_poly.pdbx_strand_id
1 'polypeptide(L)'
;MMQYLKLNELEYIKVKELNQARIAKISEVVYQYSNNMAMQETLCAEIEKDFEAKLAATLMKEKMAGYAAFKLTPEGDVLALVKNSSDKSPVQVK
;
A
#
# COMPACT_ATOMS: atom_id res chain seq x y z
N MET A 1 7.14 -6.89 4.33
CA MET A 1 7.43 -5.61 5.01
C MET A 1 8.23 -5.77 6.32
N MET A 2 7.69 -6.37 7.39
CA MET A 2 8.35 -6.45 8.72
C MET A 2 9.81 -6.94 8.71
N GLN A 3 10.09 -8.07 8.05
CA GLN A 3 11.44 -8.66 7.99
C GLN A 3 12.44 -7.78 7.21
N TYR A 4 11.98 -7.13 6.14
CA TYR A 4 12.81 -6.25 5.30
C TYR A 4 13.23 -4.97 6.04
N LEU A 5 12.37 -4.50 6.93
CA LEU A 5 12.56 -3.24 7.65
C LEU A 5 13.19 -3.41 9.03
N LYS A 6 13.38 -4.65 9.49
CA LYS A 6 13.90 -4.99 10.82
C LYS A 6 13.20 -4.17 11.92
N LEU A 7 11.87 -4.11 11.83
CA LEU A 7 11.05 -3.34 12.76
C LEU A 7 11.08 -3.98 14.14
N ASN A 8 11.15 -3.14 15.18
CA ASN A 8 10.75 -3.56 16.52
C ASN A 8 9.21 -3.61 16.62
N GLU A 9 8.69 -4.08 17.75
CA GLU A 9 7.25 -4.28 17.94
C GLU A 9 6.44 -2.98 17.81
N LEU A 10 6.89 -1.88 18.43
CA LEU A 10 6.20 -0.58 18.36
C LEU A 10 6.19 -0.02 16.94
N GLU A 11 7.31 -0.12 16.24
CA GLU A 11 7.40 0.30 14.83
C GLU A 11 6.53 -0.59 13.95
N TYR A 12 6.49 -1.90 14.20
CA TYR A 12 5.66 -2.84 13.47
C TYR A 12 4.18 -2.48 13.60
N ILE A 13 3.70 -2.18 14.81
CA ILE A 13 2.31 -1.76 15.04
C ILE A 13 1.98 -0.52 14.22
N LYS A 14 2.81 0.54 14.32
CA LYS A 14 2.59 1.78 13.57
C LYS A 14 2.63 1.58 12.05
N VAL A 15 3.61 0.83 11.55
CA VAL A 15 3.74 0.54 10.12
C VAL A 15 2.57 -0.30 9.63
N LYS A 16 2.08 -1.24 10.44
CA LYS A 16 0.89 -2.04 10.12
C LYS A 16 -0.35 -1.16 9.99
N GLU A 17 -0.58 -0.24 10.93
CA GLU A 17 -1.69 0.72 10.89
C GLU A 17 -1.61 1.61 9.64
N LEU A 18 -0.43 2.18 9.37
CA LEU A 18 -0.20 2.98 8.16
C LEU A 18 -0.48 2.18 6.88
N ASN A 19 -0.05 0.91 6.84
CA ASN A 19 -0.24 0.06 5.68
C ASN A 19 -1.70 -0.35 5.49
N GLN A 20 -2.44 -0.61 6.57
CA GLN A 20 -3.88 -0.88 6.52
C GLN A 20 -4.66 0.34 6.00
N ALA A 21 -4.34 1.53 6.50
CA ALA A 21 -4.95 2.77 6.03
C ALA A 21 -4.64 3.03 4.55
N ARG A 22 -3.39 2.77 4.10
CA ARG A 22 -3.00 2.84 2.70
C ARG A 22 -3.85 1.90 1.84
N ILE A 23 -3.94 0.62 2.20
CA ILE A 23 -4.71 -0.38 1.46
C ILE A 23 -6.17 0.04 1.34
N ALA A 24 -6.80 0.47 2.44
CA ALA A 24 -8.20 0.91 2.43
C ALA A 24 -8.45 2.05 1.44
N LYS A 25 -7.59 3.08 1.44
CA LYS A 25 -7.69 4.23 0.52
C LYS A 25 -7.47 3.82 -0.95
N ILE A 26 -6.48 2.98 -1.23
CA ILE A 26 -6.23 2.51 -2.59
C ILE A 26 -7.43 1.69 -3.10
N SER A 27 -7.98 0.79 -2.27
CA SER A 27 -9.17 0.01 -2.64
C SER A 27 -10.36 0.91 -2.96
N GLU A 28 -10.59 1.95 -2.15
CA GLU A 28 -11.65 2.93 -2.40
C GLU A 28 -11.46 3.66 -3.73
N VAL A 29 -10.24 4.17 -4.00
CA VAL A 29 -9.91 4.84 -5.26
C VAL A 29 -10.05 3.90 -6.46
N VAL A 30 -9.59 2.66 -6.33
CA VAL A 30 -9.69 1.64 -7.38
C VAL A 30 -11.15 1.36 -7.73
N TYR A 31 -12.01 1.28 -6.72
CA TYR A 31 -13.44 1.08 -6.91
C TYR A 31 -14.13 2.31 -7.53
N GLN A 32 -13.93 3.48 -6.93
CA GLN A 32 -14.61 4.73 -7.31
C GLN A 32 -14.23 5.21 -8.72
N TYR A 33 -12.97 5.01 -9.12
CA TYR A 33 -12.44 5.50 -10.41
C TYR A 33 -12.14 4.35 -11.39
N SER A 34 -12.87 3.23 -11.27
CA SER A 34 -12.74 2.07 -12.16
C SER A 34 -12.94 2.38 -13.65
N ASN A 35 -13.67 3.46 -13.97
CA ASN A 35 -13.91 3.95 -15.33
C ASN A 35 -12.97 5.10 -15.75
N ASN A 36 -12.08 5.56 -14.87
CA ASN A 36 -11.15 6.66 -15.14
C ASN A 36 -9.75 6.31 -14.62
N MET A 37 -9.01 5.53 -15.41
CA MET A 37 -7.68 5.05 -15.05
C MET A 37 -6.69 6.19 -14.77
N ALA A 38 -6.78 7.31 -15.49
CA ALA A 38 -5.88 8.45 -15.27
C ALA A 38 -6.07 9.07 -13.88
N MET A 39 -7.33 9.25 -13.45
CA MET A 39 -7.65 9.74 -12.11
C MET A 39 -7.28 8.71 -11.03
N GLN A 40 -7.56 7.44 -11.29
CA GLN A 40 -7.18 6.34 -10.40
C GLN A 40 -5.66 6.31 -10.15
N GLU A 41 -4.84 6.38 -11.20
CA GLU A 41 -3.39 6.40 -11.11
C GLU A 41 -2.88 7.61 -10.34
N THR A 42 -3.43 8.80 -10.64
CA THR A 42 -3.03 10.05 -9.96
C THR A 42 -3.30 9.96 -8.45
N LEU A 43 -4.51 9.57 -8.05
CA LEU A 43 -4.88 9.45 -6.65
C LEU A 43 -4.13 8.33 -5.92
N CYS A 44 -3.88 7.20 -6.58
CA CYS A 44 -3.06 6.12 -6.00
C CYS A 44 -1.62 6.58 -5.76
N ALA A 45 -1.03 7.35 -6.69
CA ALA A 45 0.30 7.92 -6.52
C ALA A 45 0.37 8.91 -5.34
N GLU A 46 -0.68 9.74 -5.15
CA GLU A 46 -0.78 10.63 -4.00
C GLU A 46 -0.87 9.87 -2.67
N ILE A 47 -1.66 8.79 -2.63
CA ILE A 47 -1.77 7.92 -1.45
C ILE A 47 -0.43 7.28 -1.10
N GLU A 48 0.31 6.77 -2.10
CA GLU A 48 1.65 6.22 -1.88
C GLU A 48 2.62 7.27 -1.36
N LYS A 49 2.59 8.50 -1.90
CA LYS A 49 3.43 9.60 -1.43
C LYS A 49 3.13 9.98 0.04
N ASP A 50 1.85 10.05 0.41
CA ASP A 50 1.42 10.30 1.80
C ASP A 50 1.88 9.18 2.74
N PHE A 51 1.72 7.93 2.32
CA PHE A 51 2.21 6.78 3.08
C PHE A 51 3.73 6.83 3.28
N GLU A 52 4.51 7.09 2.22
CA GLU A 52 5.96 7.17 2.30
C GLU A 52 6.44 8.30 3.21
N ALA A 53 5.77 9.46 3.17
CA ALA A 53 6.07 10.57 4.07
C ALA A 53 5.83 10.19 5.54
N LYS A 54 4.70 9.53 5.83
CA LYS A 54 4.37 9.05 7.19
C LYS A 54 5.30 7.94 7.64
N LEU A 55 5.69 7.05 6.74
CA LEU A 55 6.64 5.98 7.00
C LEU A 55 8.02 6.56 7.35
N ALA A 56 8.50 7.54 6.59
CA ALA A 56 9.76 8.24 6.84
C ALA A 56 9.75 9.03 8.16
N ALA A 57 8.61 9.59 8.55
CA ALA A 57 8.45 10.26 9.85
C ALA A 57 8.41 9.26 11.03
N THR A 58 7.99 8.02 10.78
CA THR A 58 7.85 6.97 11.79
C THR A 58 9.14 6.18 11.99
N LEU A 59 9.91 5.98 10.92
CA LEU A 59 11.09 5.13 10.90
C LEU A 59 12.40 5.94 10.84
N MET A 60 13.46 5.37 11.39
CA MET A 60 14.81 5.92 11.22
C MET A 60 15.25 5.81 9.75
N LYS A 61 16.08 6.77 9.30
CA LYS A 61 16.54 6.88 7.91
C LYS A 61 17.15 5.58 7.33
N GLU A 62 17.83 4.79 8.15
CA GLU A 62 18.44 3.51 7.76
C GLU A 62 17.41 2.45 7.34
N LYS A 63 16.19 2.51 7.90
CA LYS A 63 15.10 1.57 7.60
C LYS A 63 14.39 1.91 6.29
N MET A 64 14.49 3.15 5.81
CA MET A 64 13.94 3.55 4.51
C MET A 64 14.63 2.84 3.32
N ALA A 65 15.91 2.47 3.46
CA ALA A 65 16.58 1.65 2.45
C ALA A 65 15.96 0.24 2.35
N GLY A 66 15.59 -0.35 3.50
CA GLY A 66 14.86 -1.62 3.56
C GLY A 66 13.45 -1.52 2.94
N TYR A 67 12.79 -0.37 3.10
CA TYR A 67 11.52 -0.10 2.42
C TYR A 67 11.67 -0.02 0.89
N ALA A 68 12.71 0.67 0.40
CA ALA A 68 12.99 0.74 -1.03
C ALA A 68 13.22 -0.65 -1.65
N ALA A 69 13.96 -1.53 -0.95
CA ALA A 69 14.14 -2.92 -1.36
C ALA A 69 12.83 -3.71 -1.32
N PHE A 70 11.99 -3.50 -0.29
CA PHE A 70 10.69 -4.15 -0.19
C PHE A 70 9.75 -3.78 -1.35
N LYS A 71 9.75 -2.53 -1.82
CA LYS A 71 8.93 -2.10 -2.97
C LYS A 71 9.24 -2.84 -4.28
N LEU A 72 10.43 -3.43 -4.39
CA LEU A 72 10.82 -4.20 -5.58
C LEU A 72 10.32 -5.64 -5.56
N THR A 73 9.74 -6.10 -4.44
CA THR A 73 9.16 -7.45 -4.35
C THR A 73 7.69 -7.44 -4.77
N PRO A 74 7.13 -8.58 -5.22
CA PRO A 74 5.71 -8.68 -5.54
C PRO A 74 4.79 -8.29 -4.38
N GLU A 75 5.21 -8.57 -3.14
CA GLU A 75 4.47 -8.21 -1.93
C GLU A 75 4.53 -6.71 -1.62
N GLY A 76 5.51 -6.01 -2.19
CA GLY A 76 5.69 -4.56 -2.08
C GLY A 76 4.83 -3.75 -3.05
N ASP A 77 4.37 -4.36 -4.14
CA ASP A 77 3.45 -3.75 -5.11
C ASP A 77 2.00 -3.83 -4.61
N VAL A 78 1.69 -3.00 -3.62
CA VAL A 78 0.36 -2.97 -2.98
C VAL A 78 -0.73 -2.61 -3.98
N LEU A 79 -0.45 -1.78 -4.97
CA LEU A 79 -1.42 -1.41 -5.99
C LEU A 79 -1.81 -2.63 -6.83
N ALA A 80 -0.84 -3.42 -7.30
CA ALA A 80 -1.11 -4.65 -8.03
C ALA A 80 -1.92 -5.65 -7.18
N LEU A 81 -1.56 -5.79 -5.89
CA LEU A 81 -2.29 -6.68 -4.96
C LEU A 81 -3.74 -6.26 -4.76
N VAL A 82 -4.01 -4.95 -4.60
CA VAL A 82 -5.38 -4.42 -4.43
C VAL A 82 -6.21 -4.59 -5.70
N LYS A 83 -5.63 -4.31 -6.87
CA LYS A 83 -6.31 -4.51 -8.16
C LYS A 83 -6.69 -5.98 -8.37
N ASN A 84 -5.75 -6.91 -8.12
CA ASN A 84 -5.98 -8.35 -8.26
C ASN A 84 -7.00 -8.92 -7.26
N SER A 85 -7.16 -8.30 -6.09
CA SER A 85 -8.17 -8.70 -5.10
C SER A 85 -9.55 -8.09 -5.37
N SER A 86 -9.61 -6.96 -6.07
CA SER A 86 -10.86 -6.32 -6.49
C SER A 86 -11.54 -7.02 -7.68
N ASP A 87 -10.77 -7.77 -8.49
CA ASP A 87 -11.27 -8.49 -9.68
C ASP A 87 -12.02 -9.80 -9.34
N LYS A 88 -11.99 -10.24 -8.08
CA LYS A 88 -12.81 -11.37 -7.60
C LYS A 88 -14.20 -10.90 -7.19
N SER A 89 -15.02 -10.51 -8.17
CA SER A 89 -16.46 -10.44 -7.96
C SER A 89 -17.01 -11.84 -7.62
N PRO A 90 -17.90 -11.98 -6.63
CA PRO A 90 -18.50 -13.27 -6.29
C PRO A 90 -19.33 -13.76 -7.48
N VAL A 91 -19.13 -15.04 -7.78
CA VAL A 91 -19.92 -15.90 -8.66
C VAL A 91 -21.38 -15.42 -8.74
N GLN A 92 -21.83 -15.03 -9.93
CA GLN A 92 -23.26 -14.95 -10.23
C GLN A 92 -23.85 -16.34 -10.04
N VAL A 93 -24.61 -16.51 -8.96
CA VAL A 93 -25.49 -17.66 -8.78
C VAL A 93 -26.64 -17.47 -9.77
N LYS A 94 -26.62 -18.29 -10.83
CA LYS A 94 -27.76 -18.49 -11.74
C LYS A 94 -28.88 -19.24 -11.04
#